data_AF-A0A1E7DQC2-F1
#
_entry.id   AF-A0A1E7DQC2-F1
#
_cell.length_a   1.000
_cell.length_b   1.000
_cell.length_c   1.000
_cell.angle_alpha   90.00
_cell.angle_beta   90.00
_cell.angle_gamma   90.00
#
_symmetry.space_group_name_H-M   'P 1'
#
loop_
_entity.id
_entity.type
_entity.pdbx_description
1 polymer ?
#
loop_
_entity_poly.entity_id
_entity_poly.type
_entity_poly.pdbx_seq_one_letter_code
_entity_poly.pdbx_strand_id
1 'polypeptide(L)'
;MKIVKIILLAIAILFSLLLSVVSPWALIGLLLILLGIFAAGQKKPFVKRPIWLIIIGPIVSLILAMIFVQPPSETAQQQVQEQQKEKLEERDAKLAAAEKEAAETEKALEEKEKELASKEKELAQKEAETKKATEAAAEKEEAAKAVAVIEKDNGFIAATVLSVTDGDTIKVNMDGKEETIRLILVDTPETKHPQTGVQPLGKEASAFTTEQLSGKEVEIELGVEERDRYGRLLAYVYVGDKMFNKILVEEGLARVAVYPPNTKYLDELEVAQAAAKDKSIGIWEVENYATEDGYDATVYEPEPEPEPVVVEVEPEPEPVVEEPVAQVESFQNCTALRAVYPDGVPAGHPAYDSKHDRDKDNYACEN
;
A
#
# COMPACT_ATOMS: atom_id res chain seq x y z
N MET A 1 73.10 31.91 -1.35
CA MET A 1 72.67 32.96 -0.38
C MET A 1 71.36 33.67 -0.74
N LYS A 2 71.10 34.05 -2.00
CA LYS A 2 69.86 34.76 -2.37
C LYS A 2 68.58 33.92 -2.17
N ILE A 3 68.62 32.63 -2.52
CA ILE A 3 67.49 31.70 -2.38
C ILE A 3 67.12 31.49 -0.89
N VAL A 4 68.11 31.25 -0.03
CA VAL A 4 67.89 31.08 1.42
C VAL A 4 67.24 32.31 2.06
N LYS A 5 67.59 33.52 1.59
CA LYS A 5 66.98 34.77 2.07
C LYS A 5 65.51 34.91 1.66
N ILE A 6 65.14 34.43 0.46
CA ILE A 6 63.74 34.47 -0.01
C ILE A 6 62.90 33.46 0.78
N ILE A 7 63.44 32.27 1.04
CA ILE A 7 62.74 31.23 1.82
C ILE A 7 62.49 31.69 3.25
N LEU A 8 63.49 32.27 3.93
CA LEU A 8 63.31 32.79 5.29
C LEU A 8 62.28 33.93 5.36
N LEU A 9 62.22 34.78 4.33
CA LEU A 9 61.24 35.86 4.26
C LEU A 9 59.81 35.34 4.04
N ALA A 10 59.65 34.32 3.19
CA ALA A 10 58.36 33.66 2.96
C ALA A 10 57.85 32.96 4.24
N ILE A 11 58.73 32.28 4.97
CA ILE A 11 58.39 31.65 6.26
C ILE A 11 57.96 32.70 7.28
N ALA A 12 58.65 33.83 7.37
CA ALA A 12 58.30 34.90 8.30
C ALA A 12 56.93 35.54 7.99
N ILE A 13 56.61 35.72 6.70
CA ILE A 13 55.31 36.25 6.27
C ILE A 13 54.19 35.25 6.56
N LEU A 14 54.41 33.97 6.23
CA LEU A 14 53.43 32.90 6.47
C LEU A 14 53.14 32.71 7.97
N PHE A 15 54.18 32.76 8.80
CA PHE A 15 54.06 32.66 10.26
C PHE A 15 53.30 33.85 10.86
N SER A 16 53.58 35.08 10.41
CA SER A 16 52.81 36.27 10.82
C SER A 16 51.34 36.22 10.36
N LEU A 17 51.08 35.70 9.16
CA LEU A 17 49.71 35.49 8.66
C LEU A 17 48.96 34.47 9.52
N LEU A 18 49.58 33.34 9.85
CA LEU A 18 48.99 32.33 10.73
C LEU A 18 48.67 32.90 12.13
N LEU A 19 49.57 33.70 12.69
CA LEU A 19 49.37 34.34 13.99
C LEU A 19 48.26 35.41 13.99
N SER A 20 47.97 36.04 12.86
CA SER A 20 46.88 37.03 12.74
C SER A 20 45.48 36.44 12.86
N VAL A 21 45.31 35.13 12.65
CA VAL A 21 44.05 34.42 12.91
C VAL A 21 43.80 34.28 14.42
N VAL A 22 44.87 34.17 15.21
CA VAL A 22 44.80 33.95 16.66
C VAL A 22 44.78 35.27 17.43
N SER A 23 45.42 36.33 16.91
CA SER A 23 45.47 37.63 17.55
C SER A 23 45.41 38.77 16.52
N PRO A 24 44.35 39.61 16.53
CA PRO A 24 44.22 40.76 15.64
C PRO A 24 45.40 41.74 15.71
N TRP A 25 46.11 41.76 16.85
CA TRP A 25 47.26 42.62 17.10
C TRP A 25 48.50 42.22 16.29
N ALA A 26 48.56 40.98 15.77
CA ALA A 26 49.65 40.53 14.91
C ALA A 26 49.70 41.29 13.55
N LEU A 27 48.60 41.94 13.16
CA LEU A 27 48.54 42.81 11.98
C LEU A 27 49.46 44.03 12.10
N ILE A 28 49.69 44.54 13.32
CA ILE A 28 50.63 45.66 13.55
C ILE A 28 52.07 45.22 13.26
N GLY A 29 52.44 44.01 13.66
CA GLY A 29 53.75 43.43 13.34
C GLY A 29 53.94 43.18 11.84
N LEU A 30 52.90 42.70 11.15
CA LEU A 30 52.89 42.51 9.70
C LEU A 30 53.08 43.85 8.96
N LEU A 31 52.41 44.91 9.40
CA LEU A 31 52.53 46.26 8.83
C LEU A 31 53.96 46.79 8.92
N LEU A 32 54.66 46.57 10.05
CA LEU A 32 56.06 46.98 10.22
C LEU A 32 57.01 46.22 9.29
N ILE A 33 56.76 44.92 9.06
CA ILE A 33 57.54 44.10 8.12
C ILE A 33 57.35 44.63 6.68
N LEU A 34 56.11 44.91 6.28
CA LEU A 34 55.80 45.43 4.95
C LEU A 34 56.42 46.83 4.72
N LEU A 35 56.36 47.71 5.71
CA LEU A 35 57.02 49.01 5.68
C LEU A 35 58.55 48.88 5.56
N GLY A 36 59.15 47.91 6.26
CA GLY A 36 60.58 47.62 6.15
C GLY A 36 61.00 47.14 4.76
N ILE A 37 60.22 46.25 4.14
CA ILE A 37 60.47 45.75 2.77
C ILE A 37 60.33 46.88 1.75
N PHE A 38 59.26 47.67 1.84
CA PHE A 38 59.02 48.81 0.96
C PHE A 38 60.15 49.84 1.04
N ALA A 39 60.58 50.18 2.26
CA ALA A 39 61.69 51.10 2.46
C ALA A 39 63.02 50.54 1.91
N ALA A 40 63.27 49.23 2.01
CA ALA A 40 64.48 48.60 1.47
C ALA A 40 64.54 48.62 -0.07
N GLY A 41 63.40 48.75 -0.76
CA GLY A 41 63.32 48.84 -2.22
C GLY A 41 63.59 50.25 -2.78
N GLN A 42 63.67 51.28 -1.94
CA GLN A 42 63.86 52.66 -2.40
C GLN A 42 65.34 53.04 -2.54
N LYS A 43 65.69 53.79 -3.60
CA LYS A 43 67.07 54.26 -3.87
C LYS A 43 67.61 55.24 -2.81
N LYS A 44 66.73 55.91 -2.07
CA LYS A 44 67.06 56.77 -0.91
C LYS A 44 66.03 56.49 0.20
N PRO A 45 66.24 55.48 1.04
CA PRO A 45 65.31 55.16 2.10
C PRO A 45 65.33 56.26 3.17
N PHE A 46 64.15 56.62 3.68
CA PHE A 46 63.99 57.57 4.78
C PHE A 46 64.65 57.06 6.08
N VAL A 47 64.71 55.74 6.27
CA VAL A 47 65.35 55.09 7.41
C VAL A 47 66.71 54.52 6.99
N LYS A 48 67.79 54.93 7.67
CA LYS A 48 69.18 54.57 7.29
C LYS A 48 69.45 53.05 7.28
N ARG A 49 68.65 52.23 7.98
CA ARG A 49 68.78 50.76 8.06
C ARG A 49 67.39 50.10 8.13
N PRO A 50 66.66 49.95 7.00
CA PRO A 50 65.29 49.45 7.00
C PRO A 50 65.16 47.95 7.38
N ILE A 51 66.27 47.21 7.29
CA ILE A 51 66.35 45.78 7.65
C ILE A 51 65.99 45.55 9.13
N TRP A 52 66.23 46.52 10.02
CA TRP A 52 65.96 46.35 11.46
C TRP A 52 64.45 46.28 11.77
N LEU A 53 63.61 46.97 10.99
CA LEU A 53 62.15 46.93 11.14
C LEU A 53 61.57 45.55 10.81
N ILE A 54 62.18 44.84 9.86
CA ILE A 54 61.79 43.48 9.46
C ILE A 54 62.07 42.48 10.60
N ILE A 55 63.13 42.71 11.37
CA ILE A 55 63.51 41.82 12.48
C ILE A 55 62.68 42.11 13.74
N ILE A 56 62.30 43.37 13.98
CA ILE A 56 61.55 43.77 15.18
C ILE A 56 60.06 43.46 15.07
N GLY A 57 59.47 43.55 13.87
CA GLY A 57 58.06 43.24 13.63
C GLY A 57 57.57 41.92 14.28
N PRO A 58 58.23 40.76 14.05
CA PRO A 58 57.79 39.50 14.66
C PRO A 58 58.00 39.47 16.18
N ILE A 59 59.03 40.13 16.71
CA ILE A 59 59.30 40.19 18.16
C ILE A 59 58.23 41.01 18.88
N VAL A 60 57.84 42.16 18.34
CA VAL A 60 56.78 43.01 18.89
C VAL A 60 55.42 42.33 18.82
N SER A 61 55.13 41.61 17.72
CA SER A 61 53.93 40.80 17.58
C SER A 61 53.82 39.71 18.65
N LEU A 62 54.94 39.03 18.93
CA LEU A 62 54.98 37.93 19.90
C LEU A 62 54.88 38.43 21.35
N ILE A 63 55.50 39.58 21.67
CA ILE A 63 55.38 40.23 22.99
C ILE A 63 53.94 40.72 23.22
N LEU A 64 53.30 41.35 22.23
CA LEU A 64 51.90 41.79 22.36
C LEU A 64 50.93 40.61 22.49
N ALA A 65 51.18 39.50 21.80
CA ALA A 65 50.38 38.28 21.97
C ALA A 65 50.50 37.71 23.40
N MET A 66 51.70 37.69 23.99
CA MET A 66 51.86 37.19 25.36
C MET A 66 51.24 38.10 26.43
N ILE A 67 51.17 39.42 26.20
CA ILE A 67 50.57 40.35 27.19
C ILE A 67 49.04 40.24 27.23
N PHE A 68 48.39 39.89 26.10
CA PHE A 68 46.92 39.90 25.98
C PHE A 68 46.25 38.50 25.94
N VAL A 69 47.02 37.41 25.90
CA VAL A 69 46.46 36.05 26.15
C VAL A 69 46.26 35.89 27.65
N GLN A 70 45.14 36.38 28.16
CA GLN A 70 44.71 36.07 29.52
C GLN A 70 44.17 34.64 29.58
N PRO A 71 44.51 33.84 30.61
CA PRO A 71 43.82 32.58 30.86
C PRO A 71 42.33 32.85 31.13
N PRO A 72 41.41 31.94 30.75
CA PRO A 72 40.00 32.10 31.06
C PRO A 72 39.84 32.29 32.58
N SER A 73 39.09 33.31 33.00
CA SER A 73 38.87 33.62 34.42
C SER A 73 38.28 32.40 35.15
N GLU A 74 38.73 32.14 36.38
CA GLU A 74 38.28 31.02 37.24
C GLU A 74 36.74 30.93 37.32
N THR A 75 36.05 32.07 37.26
CA THR A 75 34.58 32.17 37.21
C THR A 75 33.96 31.42 36.02
N ALA A 76 34.58 31.47 34.84
CA ALA A 76 34.05 30.83 33.64
C ALA A 76 34.22 29.29 33.69
N GLN A 77 35.29 28.81 34.32
CA GLN A 77 35.50 27.37 34.52
C GLN A 77 34.53 26.81 35.57
N GLN A 78 34.27 27.56 36.64
CA GLN A 78 33.27 27.19 37.66
C GLN A 78 31.86 27.10 37.07
N GLN A 79 31.45 28.07 36.24
CA GLN A 79 30.14 28.04 35.59
C GLN A 79 29.94 26.82 34.69
N VAL A 80 30.97 26.42 33.93
CA VAL A 80 30.89 25.23 33.08
C VAL A 80 30.79 23.95 33.92
N GLN A 81 31.52 23.86 35.03
CA GLN A 81 31.44 22.69 35.92
C GLN A 81 30.09 22.59 36.63
N GLU A 82 29.52 23.72 37.05
CA GLU A 82 28.21 23.77 37.70
C GLU A 82 27.09 23.38 36.73
N GLN A 83 27.12 23.88 35.49
CA GLN A 83 26.20 23.46 34.43
C GLN A 83 26.31 21.98 34.09
N GLN A 84 27.53 21.43 34.06
CA GLN A 84 27.73 20.00 33.84
C GLN A 84 27.18 19.15 34.99
N LYS A 85 27.31 19.63 36.24
CA LYS A 85 26.78 18.96 37.42
C LYS A 85 25.26 18.98 37.45
N GLU A 86 24.61 20.11 37.19
CA GLU A 86 23.14 20.20 37.10
C GLU A 86 22.58 19.26 36.02
N LYS A 87 23.23 19.21 34.86
CA LYS A 87 22.82 18.32 33.76
C LYS A 87 22.99 16.84 34.09
N LEU A 88 24.00 16.50 34.90
CA LEU A 88 24.21 15.14 35.40
C LEU A 88 23.12 14.76 36.41
N GLU A 89 22.80 15.65 37.35
CA GLU A 89 21.75 15.44 38.35
C GLU A 89 20.36 15.31 37.69
N GLU A 90 20.05 16.12 36.68
CA GLU A 90 18.80 16.00 35.91
C GLU A 90 18.71 14.65 35.18
N ARG A 91 19.83 14.20 34.58
CA ARG A 91 19.88 12.91 33.87
C ARG A 91 19.68 11.75 34.84
N ASP A 92 20.35 11.78 35.99
CA ASP A 92 20.26 10.72 36.99
C ASP A 92 18.86 10.67 37.62
N ALA A 93 18.19 11.81 37.80
CA ALA A 93 16.79 11.87 38.22
C ALA A 93 15.83 11.26 37.18
N LYS A 94 16.05 11.52 35.88
CA LYS A 94 15.25 10.92 34.80
C LYS A 94 15.46 9.40 34.70
N LEU A 95 16.70 8.93 34.85
CA LEU A 95 17.02 7.51 34.90
C LEU A 95 16.30 6.82 36.06
N ALA A 96 16.34 7.41 37.27
CA ALA A 96 15.65 6.85 38.43
C ALA A 96 14.12 6.84 38.28
N ALA A 97 13.53 7.82 37.57
CA ALA A 97 12.10 7.83 37.26
C ALA A 97 11.73 6.72 36.25
N ALA A 98 12.54 6.55 35.19
CA ALA A 98 12.33 5.51 34.18
C ALA A 98 12.48 4.09 34.77
N GLU A 99 13.44 3.88 35.68
CA GLU A 99 13.61 2.60 36.38
C GLU A 99 12.40 2.26 37.26
N LYS A 100 11.78 3.25 37.91
CA LYS A 100 10.55 3.03 38.69
C LYS A 100 9.36 2.66 37.81
N GLU A 101 9.19 3.37 36.69
CA GLU A 101 8.12 3.09 35.73
C GLU A 101 8.28 1.70 35.09
N ALA A 102 9.51 1.30 34.77
CA ALA A 102 9.82 -0.04 34.30
C ALA A 102 9.47 -1.12 35.34
N ALA A 103 9.84 -0.90 36.61
CA ALA A 103 9.53 -1.83 37.70
C ALA A 103 8.01 -1.94 38.01
N GLU A 104 7.25 -0.85 37.86
CA GLU A 104 5.79 -0.88 37.96
C GLU A 104 5.15 -1.63 36.79
N THR A 105 5.66 -1.44 35.58
CA THR A 105 5.19 -2.13 34.38
C THR A 105 5.46 -3.63 34.45
N GLU A 106 6.65 -4.05 34.92
CA GLU A 106 7.00 -5.46 35.12
C GLU A 106 6.06 -6.14 36.13
N LYS A 107 5.74 -5.47 37.24
CA LYS A 107 4.77 -5.98 38.22
C LYS A 107 3.36 -6.12 37.64
N ALA A 108 2.91 -5.13 36.85
CA ALA A 108 1.60 -5.19 36.19
C ALA A 108 1.52 -6.34 35.17
N LEU A 109 2.62 -6.60 34.45
CA LEU A 109 2.73 -7.74 33.53
C LEU A 109 2.68 -9.07 34.27
N GLU A 110 3.41 -9.23 35.38
CA GLU A 110 3.35 -10.45 36.20
C GLU A 110 1.94 -10.72 36.76
N GLU A 111 1.21 -9.68 37.19
CA GLU A 111 -0.16 -9.83 37.67
C GLU A 111 -1.11 -10.27 36.54
N LYS A 112 -0.94 -9.69 35.34
CA LYS A 112 -1.74 -10.05 34.17
C LYS A 112 -1.47 -11.48 33.69
N GLU A 113 -0.22 -11.93 33.73
CA GLU A 113 0.15 -13.33 33.44
C GLU A 113 -0.48 -14.30 34.44
N LYS A 114 -0.49 -13.96 35.74
CA LYS A 114 -1.16 -14.78 36.77
C LYS A 114 -2.67 -14.83 36.54
N GLU A 115 -3.30 -13.73 36.15
CA GLU A 115 -4.73 -13.68 35.83
C GLU A 115 -5.05 -14.55 34.60
N LEU A 116 -4.27 -14.43 33.52
CA LEU A 116 -4.43 -15.24 32.31
C LEU A 116 -4.26 -16.73 32.59
N ALA A 117 -3.24 -17.11 33.36
CA ALA A 117 -3.03 -18.50 33.77
C ALA A 117 -4.19 -19.04 34.64
N SER A 118 -4.86 -18.18 35.42
CA SER A 118 -6.04 -18.57 36.18
C SER A 118 -7.28 -18.80 35.29
N LYS A 119 -7.48 -17.93 34.29
CA LYS A 119 -8.57 -18.06 33.31
C LYS A 119 -8.39 -19.28 32.41
N GLU A 120 -7.16 -19.58 32.00
CA GLU A 120 -6.86 -20.78 31.19
C GLU A 120 -7.19 -22.07 31.96
N LYS A 121 -6.88 -22.13 33.26
CA LYS A 121 -7.26 -23.26 34.11
C LYS A 121 -8.77 -23.37 34.30
N GLU A 122 -9.48 -22.26 34.45
CA GLU A 122 -10.94 -22.25 34.53
C GLU A 122 -11.59 -22.72 33.22
N LEU A 123 -11.05 -22.27 32.07
CA LEU A 123 -11.51 -22.69 30.75
C LEU A 123 -11.26 -24.18 30.52
N ALA A 124 -10.06 -24.67 30.85
CA ALA A 124 -9.72 -26.10 30.75
C ALA A 124 -10.61 -26.97 31.66
N GLN A 125 -10.99 -26.46 32.84
CA GLN A 125 -11.93 -27.15 33.73
C GLN A 125 -13.35 -27.17 33.15
N LYS A 126 -13.82 -26.05 32.59
CA LYS A 126 -15.12 -25.96 31.90
C LYS A 126 -15.17 -26.88 30.67
N GLU A 127 -14.09 -26.96 29.90
CA GLU A 127 -13.96 -27.88 28.78
C GLU A 127 -13.96 -29.35 29.24
N ALA A 128 -13.25 -29.68 30.32
CA ALA A 128 -13.26 -31.02 30.90
C ALA A 128 -14.64 -31.42 31.44
N GLU A 129 -15.37 -30.51 32.06
CA GLU A 129 -16.75 -30.73 32.53
C GLU A 129 -17.73 -30.88 31.35
N THR A 130 -17.56 -30.10 30.28
CA THR A 130 -18.34 -30.21 29.04
C THR A 130 -18.04 -31.51 28.29
N LYS A 131 -16.78 -31.96 28.31
CA LYS A 131 -16.34 -33.23 27.72
C LYS A 131 -16.89 -34.44 28.49
N LYS A 132 -16.97 -34.33 29.83
CA LYS A 132 -17.57 -35.35 30.69
C LYS A 132 -19.10 -35.40 30.57
N ALA A 133 -19.75 -34.27 30.29
CA ALA A 133 -21.17 -34.20 29.97
C ALA A 133 -21.50 -34.75 28.56
N THR A 134 -20.60 -34.59 27.60
CA THR A 134 -20.73 -35.15 26.24
C THR A 134 -20.39 -36.64 26.16
N GLU A 135 -19.42 -37.14 26.95
CA GLU A 135 -19.12 -38.58 27.05
C GLU A 135 -20.25 -39.37 27.72
N ALA A 136 -20.95 -38.80 28.72
CA ALA A 136 -22.15 -39.39 29.31
C ALA A 136 -23.39 -39.35 28.38
N ALA A 137 -23.39 -38.46 27.38
CA ALA A 137 -24.39 -38.42 26.32
C ALA A 137 -24.05 -39.42 25.18
N ALA A 138 -22.77 -39.64 24.90
CA ALA A 138 -22.28 -40.57 23.87
C ALA A 138 -22.59 -42.05 24.18
N GLU A 139 -22.63 -42.47 25.45
CA GLU A 139 -23.06 -43.84 25.82
C GLU A 139 -24.57 -44.09 25.60
N LYS A 140 -25.38 -43.03 25.47
CA LYS A 140 -26.79 -43.14 25.01
C LYS A 140 -26.95 -43.04 23.49
N GLU A 141 -25.92 -42.57 22.79
CA GLU A 141 -25.91 -42.33 21.35
C GLU A 141 -25.65 -43.61 20.53
N GLU A 142 -24.93 -44.59 21.09
CA GLU A 142 -24.64 -45.85 20.38
C GLU A 142 -25.88 -46.76 20.22
N ALA A 143 -26.89 -46.60 21.08
CA ALA A 143 -28.21 -47.24 20.93
C ALA A 143 -29.16 -46.48 19.97
N ALA A 144 -28.85 -45.22 19.63
CA ALA A 144 -29.68 -44.38 18.76
C ALA A 144 -29.30 -44.49 17.27
N LYS A 145 -28.10 -45.01 16.94
CA LYS A 145 -27.66 -45.28 15.55
C LYS A 145 -28.49 -46.35 14.82
N ALA A 146 -29.37 -47.08 15.51
CA ALA A 146 -30.30 -48.03 14.89
C ALA A 146 -31.61 -47.40 14.40
N VAL A 147 -31.83 -46.09 14.60
CA VAL A 147 -33.04 -45.37 14.15
C VAL A 147 -32.66 -44.23 13.20
N ALA A 148 -31.78 -44.51 12.24
CA ALA A 148 -31.41 -43.59 11.16
C ALA A 148 -32.53 -43.38 10.11
N VAL A 149 -33.80 -43.55 10.48
CA VAL A 149 -34.95 -43.40 9.59
C VAL A 149 -36.17 -42.87 10.37
N ILE A 150 -36.09 -41.75 11.09
CA ILE A 150 -37.24 -40.88 11.36
C ILE A 150 -36.78 -39.41 11.34
N GLU A 151 -37.57 -38.58 10.71
CA GLU A 151 -37.28 -37.29 10.08
C GLU A 151 -36.87 -36.11 11.00
N LYS A 152 -36.02 -35.24 10.40
CA LYS A 152 -35.90 -33.77 10.53
C LYS A 152 -36.75 -33.08 11.61
N ASP A 153 -36.08 -32.50 12.63
CA ASP A 153 -36.52 -31.23 13.23
C ASP A 153 -35.36 -30.47 13.94
N ASN A 154 -34.21 -30.32 13.27
CA ASN A 154 -33.10 -29.51 13.80
C ASN A 154 -33.21 -28.02 13.44
N GLY A 155 -34.33 -27.56 12.86
CA GLY A 155 -34.47 -26.18 12.36
C GLY A 155 -33.64 -25.85 11.11
N PHE A 156 -32.88 -26.81 10.58
CA PHE A 156 -32.10 -26.68 9.35
C PHE A 156 -32.83 -27.30 8.16
N ILE A 157 -32.78 -26.61 7.02
CA ILE A 157 -33.37 -27.04 5.76
C ILE A 157 -32.24 -27.35 4.78
N ALA A 158 -32.15 -28.60 4.32
CA ALA A 158 -31.19 -29.00 3.31
C ALA A 158 -31.55 -28.37 1.95
N ALA A 159 -30.53 -27.89 1.24
CA ALA A 159 -30.69 -27.30 -0.09
C ALA A 159 -29.45 -27.51 -0.96
N THR A 160 -29.61 -27.37 -2.27
CA THR A 160 -28.49 -27.37 -3.22
C THR A 160 -28.33 -25.99 -3.82
N VAL A 161 -27.12 -25.43 -3.79
CA VAL A 161 -26.83 -24.12 -4.37
C VAL A 161 -26.78 -24.23 -5.90
N LEU A 162 -27.67 -23.51 -6.58
CA LEU A 162 -27.80 -23.50 -8.03
C LEU A 162 -26.85 -22.48 -8.68
N SER A 163 -26.81 -21.28 -8.12
CA SER A 163 -25.98 -20.18 -8.63
C SER A 163 -25.80 -19.10 -7.57
N VAL A 164 -24.80 -18.25 -7.78
CA VAL A 164 -24.47 -17.12 -6.91
C VAL A 164 -24.80 -15.82 -7.65
N THR A 165 -25.53 -14.92 -6.99
CA THR A 165 -25.94 -13.63 -7.57
C THR A 165 -24.90 -12.56 -7.31
N ASP A 166 -24.45 -12.45 -6.07
CA ASP A 166 -23.41 -11.57 -5.53
C ASP A 166 -22.78 -12.26 -4.30
N GLY A 167 -21.95 -11.56 -3.50
CA GLY A 167 -21.25 -12.17 -2.37
C GLY A 167 -22.15 -12.64 -1.23
N ASP A 168 -23.36 -12.10 -1.09
CA ASP A 168 -24.26 -12.40 0.03
C ASP A 168 -25.67 -12.85 -0.41
N THR A 169 -25.87 -13.05 -1.71
CA THR A 169 -27.13 -13.51 -2.30
C THR A 169 -26.89 -14.73 -3.18
N ILE A 170 -27.53 -15.84 -2.81
CA ILE A 170 -27.44 -17.11 -3.54
C ILE A 170 -28.83 -17.58 -4.00
N LYS A 171 -28.84 -18.40 -5.04
CA LYS A 171 -30.03 -19.15 -5.48
C LYS A 171 -29.86 -20.61 -5.15
N VAL A 172 -30.87 -21.19 -4.54
CA VAL A 172 -30.85 -22.58 -4.10
C VAL A 172 -32.07 -23.34 -4.61
N ASN A 173 -31.94 -24.65 -4.70
CA ASN A 173 -33.04 -25.58 -4.81
C ASN A 173 -33.35 -26.12 -3.41
N MET A 174 -34.53 -25.78 -2.90
CA MET A 174 -35.09 -26.29 -1.65
C MET A 174 -36.30 -27.15 -1.99
N ASP A 175 -36.16 -28.46 -1.82
CA ASP A 175 -37.23 -29.45 -2.07
C ASP A 175 -37.92 -29.31 -3.45
N GLY A 176 -37.13 -29.04 -4.49
CA GLY A 176 -37.61 -28.89 -5.87
C GLY A 176 -38.05 -27.47 -6.25
N LYS A 177 -37.98 -26.51 -5.33
CA LYS A 177 -38.32 -25.11 -5.56
C LYS A 177 -37.07 -24.24 -5.61
N GLU A 178 -36.95 -23.39 -6.64
CA GLU A 178 -35.93 -22.36 -6.68
C GLU A 178 -36.29 -21.22 -5.71
N GLU A 179 -35.39 -20.92 -4.79
CA GLU A 179 -35.49 -19.82 -3.83
C GLU A 179 -34.22 -18.96 -3.88
N THR A 180 -34.37 -17.66 -3.67
CA THR A 180 -33.26 -16.72 -3.53
C THR A 180 -33.07 -16.43 -2.04
N ILE A 181 -31.84 -16.56 -1.55
CA ILE A 181 -31.47 -16.33 -0.14
C ILE A 181 -30.56 -15.11 -0.07
N ARG A 182 -30.87 -14.18 0.84
CA ARG A 182 -29.99 -13.13 1.32
C ARG A 182 -29.41 -13.56 2.66
N LEU A 183 -28.10 -13.59 2.75
CA LEU A 183 -27.39 -13.96 3.98
C LEU A 183 -27.65 -12.92 5.07
N ILE A 184 -28.09 -13.39 6.24
CA ILE A 184 -28.35 -12.55 7.40
C ILE A 184 -27.03 -12.02 8.00
N LEU A 185 -27.08 -10.81 8.56
CA LEU A 185 -26.01 -10.15 9.32
C LEU A 185 -24.74 -9.82 8.53
N VAL A 186 -24.70 -10.10 7.23
CA VAL A 186 -23.53 -9.80 6.38
C VAL A 186 -23.93 -8.96 5.20
N ASP A 187 -23.06 -8.07 4.77
CA ASP A 187 -23.23 -7.19 3.62
C ASP A 187 -21.92 -7.17 2.86
N THR A 188 -21.95 -7.52 1.58
CA THR A 188 -20.78 -7.55 0.69
C THR A 188 -20.76 -6.34 -0.23
N PRO A 189 -19.60 -5.94 -0.79
CA PRO A 189 -19.59 -4.86 -1.77
C PRO A 189 -20.38 -5.23 -3.04
N GLU A 190 -21.18 -4.30 -3.52
CA GLU A 190 -22.14 -4.59 -4.58
C GLU A 190 -21.51 -4.73 -5.96
N THR A 191 -21.98 -5.71 -6.73
CA THR A 191 -21.51 -5.95 -8.10
C THR A 191 -22.49 -5.47 -9.17
N LYS A 192 -23.75 -5.25 -8.81
CA LYS A 192 -24.85 -5.04 -9.77
C LYS A 192 -25.78 -3.89 -9.37
N HIS A 193 -25.38 -3.04 -8.42
CA HIS A 193 -26.26 -2.00 -7.92
C HIS A 193 -26.44 -0.88 -8.98
N PRO A 194 -27.68 -0.51 -9.36
CA PRO A 194 -27.93 0.40 -10.47
C PRO A 194 -27.32 1.80 -10.33
N GLN A 195 -27.11 2.27 -9.10
CA GLN A 195 -26.63 3.63 -8.82
C GLN A 195 -25.12 3.67 -8.51
N THR A 196 -24.60 2.65 -7.84
CA THR A 196 -23.21 2.61 -7.35
C THR A 196 -22.31 1.74 -8.22
N GLY A 197 -22.88 0.98 -9.16
CA GLY A 197 -22.11 0.14 -10.08
C GLY A 197 -21.44 -1.05 -9.37
N VAL A 198 -20.24 -1.38 -9.82
CA VAL A 198 -19.38 -2.39 -9.19
C VAL A 198 -18.52 -1.69 -8.15
N GLN A 199 -18.69 -2.05 -6.88
CA GLN A 199 -17.84 -1.58 -5.79
C GLN A 199 -16.53 -2.40 -5.75
N PRO A 200 -15.41 -1.80 -5.27
CA PRO A 200 -14.17 -2.53 -5.01
C PRO A 200 -14.43 -3.81 -4.19
N LEU A 201 -13.67 -4.88 -4.44
CA LEU A 201 -13.84 -6.17 -3.73
C LEU A 201 -15.19 -6.90 -3.91
N GLY A 202 -16.16 -6.33 -4.64
CA GLY A 202 -17.45 -6.97 -4.86
C GLY A 202 -17.36 -8.20 -5.77
N LYS A 203 -16.51 -8.14 -6.80
CA LYS A 203 -16.28 -9.29 -7.70
C LYS A 203 -15.58 -10.42 -6.96
N GLU A 204 -14.67 -10.06 -6.07
CA GLU A 204 -13.87 -10.95 -5.23
C GLU A 204 -14.79 -11.68 -4.24
N ALA A 205 -15.68 -10.96 -3.55
CA ALA A 205 -16.69 -11.56 -2.67
C ALA A 205 -17.64 -12.52 -3.43
N SER A 206 -18.09 -12.12 -4.63
CA SER A 206 -18.95 -12.96 -5.47
C SER A 206 -18.22 -14.20 -6.02
N ALA A 207 -16.96 -14.06 -6.44
CA ALA A 207 -16.13 -15.16 -6.91
C ALA A 207 -15.85 -16.16 -5.79
N PHE A 208 -15.48 -15.67 -4.60
CA PHE A 208 -15.27 -16.50 -3.41
C PHE A 208 -16.53 -17.30 -3.06
N THR A 209 -17.70 -16.65 -3.04
CA THR A 209 -18.99 -17.31 -2.77
C THR A 209 -19.31 -18.36 -3.83
N THR A 210 -19.02 -18.06 -5.10
CA THR A 210 -19.19 -19.01 -6.20
C THR A 210 -18.32 -20.25 -6.01
N GLU A 211 -17.03 -20.07 -5.71
CA GLU A 211 -16.09 -21.16 -5.45
C GLU A 211 -16.50 -22.00 -4.23
N GLN A 212 -16.94 -21.34 -3.16
CA GLN A 212 -17.25 -22.01 -1.90
C GLN A 212 -18.61 -22.70 -1.91
N LEU A 213 -19.59 -22.26 -2.70
CA LEU A 213 -20.96 -22.75 -2.58
C LEU A 213 -21.55 -23.36 -3.86
N SER A 214 -21.16 -22.92 -5.06
CA SER A 214 -21.86 -23.31 -6.29
C SER A 214 -21.87 -24.83 -6.50
N GLY A 215 -23.07 -25.40 -6.67
CA GLY A 215 -23.26 -26.84 -6.87
C GLY A 215 -23.12 -27.70 -5.60
N LYS A 216 -22.88 -27.10 -4.43
CA LYS A 216 -22.75 -27.84 -3.16
C LYS A 216 -24.10 -27.98 -2.45
N GLU A 217 -24.20 -29.01 -1.62
CA GLU A 217 -25.26 -29.15 -0.63
C GLU A 217 -24.94 -28.29 0.59
N VAL A 218 -25.95 -27.58 1.07
CA VAL A 218 -25.87 -26.67 2.20
C VAL A 218 -27.06 -26.89 3.14
N GLU A 219 -26.88 -26.50 4.39
CA GLU A 219 -27.96 -26.42 5.36
C GLU A 219 -28.34 -24.95 5.59
N ILE A 220 -29.64 -24.68 5.64
CA ILE A 220 -30.20 -23.33 5.77
C ILE A 220 -30.90 -23.23 7.11
N GLU A 221 -30.48 -22.26 7.92
CA GLU A 221 -31.19 -21.84 9.12
C GLU A 221 -31.91 -20.52 8.85
N LEU A 222 -33.24 -20.53 8.87
CA LEU A 222 -34.03 -19.32 8.62
C LEU A 222 -33.94 -18.34 9.79
N GLY A 223 -34.00 -17.04 9.46
CA GLY A 223 -34.16 -15.98 10.44
C GLY A 223 -35.52 -16.02 11.15
N VAL A 224 -35.64 -15.23 12.23
CA VAL A 224 -36.91 -14.95 12.90
C VAL A 224 -37.89 -14.28 11.93
N GLU A 225 -37.40 -13.31 11.16
CA GLU A 225 -38.07 -12.83 9.96
C GLU A 225 -37.54 -13.61 8.77
N GLU A 226 -38.41 -14.42 8.14
CA GLU A 226 -38.01 -15.36 7.09
C GLU A 226 -37.75 -14.70 5.74
N ARG A 227 -38.39 -13.56 5.45
CA ARG A 227 -38.29 -12.91 4.13
C ARG A 227 -38.16 -11.42 4.23
N ASP A 228 -37.38 -10.85 3.31
CA ASP A 228 -37.32 -9.41 3.15
C ASP A 228 -38.45 -8.86 2.27
N ARG A 229 -38.48 -7.53 2.12
CA ARG A 229 -39.44 -6.81 1.27
C ARG A 229 -39.38 -7.16 -0.23
N TYR A 230 -38.30 -7.80 -0.68
CA TYR A 230 -38.09 -8.23 -2.06
C TYR A 230 -38.49 -9.71 -2.26
N GLY A 231 -38.91 -10.38 -1.18
CA GLY A 231 -39.32 -11.79 -1.19
C GLY A 231 -38.15 -12.77 -1.12
N ARG A 232 -36.91 -12.32 -0.87
CA ARG A 232 -35.76 -13.21 -0.65
C ARG A 232 -35.87 -13.84 0.73
N LEU A 233 -35.50 -15.12 0.86
CA LEU A 233 -35.35 -15.76 2.15
C LEU A 233 -34.17 -15.15 2.91
N LEU A 234 -34.34 -14.92 4.20
CA LEU A 234 -33.31 -14.44 5.12
C LEU A 234 -32.81 -15.65 5.90
N ALA A 235 -31.53 -16.00 5.73
CA ALA A 235 -30.97 -17.19 6.38
C ALA A 235 -29.48 -17.08 6.74
N TYR A 236 -29.07 -17.94 7.66
CA TYR A 236 -27.69 -18.37 7.83
C TYR A 236 -27.46 -19.64 7.03
N VAL A 237 -26.38 -19.69 6.25
CA VAL A 237 -26.07 -20.81 5.38
C VAL A 237 -24.86 -21.56 5.91
N TYR A 238 -24.95 -22.88 5.95
CA TYR A 238 -23.91 -23.77 6.44
C TYR A 238 -23.40 -24.68 5.32
N VAL A 239 -22.08 -24.77 5.20
CA VAL A 239 -21.39 -25.69 4.29
C VAL A 239 -20.60 -26.69 5.13
N GLY A 240 -21.12 -27.91 5.25
CA GLY A 240 -20.73 -28.82 6.33
C GLY A 240 -21.02 -28.19 7.70
N ASP A 241 -20.07 -28.27 8.63
CA ASP A 241 -20.24 -27.72 9.99
C ASP A 241 -19.91 -26.21 10.13
N LYS A 242 -19.66 -25.51 9.01
CA LYS A 242 -19.21 -24.11 9.01
C LYS A 242 -20.28 -23.15 8.51
N MET A 243 -20.57 -22.12 9.29
CA MET A 243 -21.45 -21.01 8.89
C MET A 243 -20.74 -20.13 7.85
N PHE A 244 -21.27 -20.11 6.63
CA PHE A 244 -20.71 -19.35 5.51
C PHE A 244 -20.78 -17.83 5.73
N ASN A 245 -21.82 -17.33 6.40
CA ASN A 245 -21.93 -15.92 6.78
C ASN A 245 -20.69 -15.47 7.56
N LYS A 246 -20.27 -16.25 8.56
CA LYS A 246 -19.07 -15.98 9.36
C LYS A 246 -17.80 -16.05 8.52
N ILE A 247 -17.69 -17.05 7.63
CA ILE A 247 -16.53 -17.19 6.73
C ILE A 247 -16.33 -15.91 5.90
N LEU A 248 -17.40 -15.34 5.33
CA LEU A 248 -17.29 -14.08 4.57
C LEU A 248 -16.72 -12.93 5.41
N VAL A 249 -17.10 -12.83 6.67
CA VAL A 249 -16.61 -11.81 7.60
C VAL A 249 -15.14 -12.08 7.98
N GLU A 250 -14.79 -13.33 8.26
CA GLU A 250 -13.41 -13.73 8.62
C GLU A 250 -12.42 -13.49 7.48
N GLU A 251 -12.84 -13.71 6.23
CA GLU A 251 -12.05 -13.44 5.03
C GLU A 251 -12.07 -11.95 4.63
N GLY A 252 -12.71 -11.08 5.42
CA GLY A 252 -12.78 -9.65 5.13
C GLY A 252 -13.51 -9.32 3.83
N LEU A 253 -14.44 -10.17 3.38
CA LEU A 253 -15.21 -9.98 2.15
C LEU A 253 -16.61 -9.39 2.41
N ALA A 254 -17.04 -9.38 3.67
CA ALA A 254 -18.30 -8.78 4.11
C ALA A 254 -18.12 -8.00 5.41
N ARG A 255 -18.91 -6.94 5.57
CA ARG A 255 -19.11 -6.27 6.86
C ARG A 255 -20.33 -6.86 7.57
N VAL A 256 -20.42 -6.64 8.88
CA VAL A 256 -21.61 -6.96 9.66
C VAL A 256 -22.67 -5.89 9.42
N ALA A 257 -23.88 -6.29 9.04
CA ALA A 257 -25.01 -5.39 8.79
C ALA A 257 -26.27 -5.87 9.52
N VAL A 258 -26.75 -5.06 10.47
CA VAL A 258 -27.78 -5.47 11.42
C VAL A 258 -29.17 -5.02 10.98
N TYR A 259 -30.07 -5.98 10.74
CA TYR A 259 -31.48 -5.74 10.44
C TYR A 259 -32.37 -6.53 11.43
N PRO A 260 -32.83 -5.91 12.52
CA PRO A 260 -33.71 -6.58 13.50
C PRO A 260 -35.01 -7.07 12.84
N PRO A 261 -35.56 -8.22 13.26
CA PRO A 261 -35.22 -8.96 14.48
C PRO A 261 -34.08 -9.99 14.33
N ASN A 262 -33.50 -10.17 13.14
CA ASN A 262 -32.55 -11.22 12.83
C ASN A 262 -31.14 -10.91 13.40
N THR A 263 -30.93 -11.22 14.67
CA THR A 263 -29.71 -10.86 15.43
C THR A 263 -29.04 -12.03 16.16
N LYS A 264 -29.50 -13.27 15.91
CA LYS A 264 -29.09 -14.49 16.65
C LYS A 264 -27.58 -14.66 16.81
N TYR A 265 -26.79 -14.40 15.77
CA TYR A 265 -25.34 -14.61 15.77
C TYR A 265 -24.55 -13.29 15.72
N LEU A 266 -25.16 -12.17 16.12
CA LEU A 266 -24.52 -10.85 16.04
C LEU A 266 -23.19 -10.80 16.78
N ASP A 267 -23.17 -11.20 18.05
CA ASP A 267 -21.97 -11.16 18.88
C ASP A 267 -20.81 -11.98 18.27
N GLU A 268 -21.10 -13.15 17.70
CA GLU A 268 -20.10 -14.00 17.06
C GLU A 268 -19.52 -13.35 15.79
N LEU A 269 -20.36 -12.74 14.96
CA LEU A 269 -19.96 -12.07 13.74
C LEU A 269 -19.21 -10.75 14.02
N GLU A 270 -19.57 -10.02 15.08
CA GLU A 270 -18.85 -8.82 15.51
C GLU A 270 -17.42 -9.16 15.96
N VAL A 271 -17.24 -10.27 16.69
CA VAL A 271 -15.90 -10.76 17.06
C VAL A 271 -15.09 -11.15 15.83
N ALA A 272 -15.68 -11.84 14.86
CA ALA A 272 -15.02 -12.17 13.60
C ALA A 272 -14.62 -10.91 12.81
N GLN A 273 -15.52 -9.92 12.75
CA GLN A 273 -15.26 -8.65 12.08
C GLN A 273 -14.12 -7.87 12.76
N ALA A 274 -14.11 -7.79 14.09
CA ALA A 274 -13.04 -7.14 14.83
C ALA A 274 -11.68 -7.79 14.52
N ALA A 275 -11.62 -9.12 14.47
CA ALA A 275 -10.40 -9.84 14.11
C ALA A 275 -9.95 -9.59 12.66
N ALA A 276 -10.88 -9.43 11.71
CA ALA A 276 -10.55 -9.08 10.32
C ALA A 276 -10.09 -7.62 10.19
N LYS A 277 -10.71 -6.69 10.93
CA LYS A 277 -10.30 -5.28 11.05
C LYS A 277 -8.88 -5.14 11.59
N ASP A 278 -8.58 -5.80 12.71
CA ASP A 278 -7.26 -5.75 13.37
C ASP A 278 -6.12 -6.27 12.48
N LYS A 279 -6.44 -7.16 11.54
CA LYS A 279 -5.50 -7.73 10.58
C LYS A 279 -5.49 -7.01 9.23
N SER A 280 -6.34 -6.00 9.04
CA SER A 280 -6.52 -5.28 7.78
C SER A 280 -6.74 -6.23 6.59
N ILE A 281 -7.70 -7.15 6.70
CA ILE A 281 -8.00 -8.13 5.65
C ILE A 281 -9.11 -7.60 4.72
N GLY A 282 -8.91 -7.70 3.40
CA GLY A 282 -9.96 -7.47 2.40
C GLY A 282 -10.53 -6.05 2.46
N ILE A 283 -11.83 -5.91 2.72
CA ILE A 283 -12.52 -4.60 2.80
C ILE A 283 -11.97 -3.69 3.93
N TRP A 284 -11.13 -4.23 4.82
CA TRP A 284 -10.45 -3.50 5.89
C TRP A 284 -9.02 -3.06 5.54
N GLU A 285 -8.52 -3.37 4.34
CA GLU A 285 -7.20 -2.91 3.86
C GLU A 285 -7.17 -1.40 3.63
N VAL A 286 -8.29 -0.82 3.19
CA VAL A 286 -8.44 0.61 2.93
C VAL A 286 -9.26 1.25 4.03
N GLU A 287 -8.66 2.23 4.71
CA GLU A 287 -9.32 2.96 5.80
C GLU A 287 -10.58 3.66 5.30
N ASN A 288 -11.66 3.58 6.08
CA ASN A 288 -12.98 4.16 5.78
C ASN A 288 -13.67 3.61 4.52
N TYR A 289 -13.18 2.52 3.92
CA TYR A 289 -13.89 1.90 2.81
C TYR A 289 -15.18 1.21 3.27
N ALA A 290 -15.08 0.30 4.24
CA ALA A 290 -16.23 -0.33 4.88
C ALA A 290 -16.61 0.46 6.14
N THR A 291 -17.83 0.96 6.18
CA THR A 291 -18.38 1.79 7.27
C THR A 291 -19.68 1.19 7.82
N GLU A 292 -20.20 1.77 8.89
CA GLU A 292 -21.51 1.39 9.44
C GLU A 292 -22.65 1.61 8.43
N ASP A 293 -22.52 2.61 7.55
CA ASP A 293 -23.52 2.98 6.54
C ASP A 293 -23.36 2.24 5.20
N GLY A 294 -22.35 1.37 5.06
CA GLY A 294 -22.05 0.66 3.82
C GLY A 294 -20.64 0.90 3.31
N TYR A 295 -20.48 0.91 1.99
CA TYR A 295 -19.18 1.01 1.31
C TYR A 295 -18.99 2.39 0.66
N ASP A 296 -17.91 3.08 1.01
CA ASP A 296 -17.50 4.34 0.39
C ASP A 296 -16.48 4.09 -0.71
N ALA A 297 -16.94 3.93 -1.95
CA ALA A 297 -16.02 3.71 -3.08
C ALA A 297 -15.10 4.91 -3.38
N THR A 298 -15.31 6.10 -2.78
CA THR A 298 -14.48 7.28 -3.04
C THR A 298 -13.10 7.22 -2.39
N VAL A 299 -12.90 6.36 -1.38
CA VAL A 299 -11.60 6.18 -0.72
C VAL A 299 -10.65 5.25 -1.49
N TYR A 300 -11.20 4.44 -2.39
CA TYR A 300 -10.38 3.81 -3.41
C TYR A 300 -10.05 4.92 -4.40
N GLU A 301 -8.83 5.45 -4.31
CA GLU A 301 -8.29 6.23 -5.43
C GLU A 301 -8.55 5.41 -6.69
N PRO A 302 -9.21 5.99 -7.71
CA PRO A 302 -9.39 5.25 -8.94
C PRO A 302 -8.00 4.76 -9.33
N GLU A 303 -7.83 3.43 -9.51
CA GLU A 303 -6.74 2.98 -10.36
C GLU A 303 -6.79 3.91 -11.57
N PRO A 304 -5.68 4.60 -11.92
CA PRO A 304 -5.71 5.46 -13.07
C PRO A 304 -6.32 4.62 -14.17
N GLU A 305 -7.48 5.04 -14.71
CA GLU A 305 -7.99 4.46 -15.94
C GLU A 305 -6.76 4.35 -16.80
N PRO A 306 -6.36 3.14 -17.25
CA PRO A 306 -5.09 2.96 -17.91
C PRO A 306 -5.04 4.07 -18.93
N GLU A 307 -4.11 5.04 -18.76
CA GLU A 307 -4.07 6.22 -19.61
C GLU A 307 -4.23 5.65 -21.01
N PRO A 308 -5.24 6.10 -21.78
CA PRO A 308 -5.55 5.47 -23.06
C PRO A 308 -4.22 5.36 -23.72
N VAL A 309 -3.73 4.12 -23.92
CA VAL A 309 -2.36 3.91 -24.34
C VAL A 309 -2.32 4.70 -25.62
N VAL A 310 -1.67 5.86 -25.58
CA VAL A 310 -1.38 6.62 -26.76
C VAL A 310 -0.29 5.74 -27.34
N VAL A 311 -0.74 4.70 -28.04
CA VAL A 311 -0.03 4.19 -29.17
C VAL A 311 0.21 5.48 -29.93
N GLU A 312 1.44 5.99 -29.89
CA GLU A 312 1.94 6.83 -30.96
C GLU A 312 1.76 5.95 -32.20
N VAL A 313 0.55 6.00 -32.75
CA VAL A 313 0.28 5.62 -34.12
C VAL A 313 1.06 6.68 -34.86
N GLU A 314 2.28 6.29 -35.22
CA GLU A 314 3.01 6.88 -36.34
C GLU A 314 1.97 7.30 -37.38
N PRO A 315 1.94 8.59 -37.79
CA PRO A 315 0.78 9.18 -38.44
C PRO A 315 0.27 8.28 -39.55
N GLU A 316 -0.91 7.71 -39.31
CA GLU A 316 -1.59 6.85 -40.25
C GLU A 316 -1.78 7.65 -41.55
N PRO A 317 -1.35 7.13 -42.71
CA PRO A 317 -1.51 7.83 -43.98
C PRO A 317 -2.99 8.10 -44.25
N GLU A 318 -3.26 9.22 -44.91
CA GLU A 318 -4.59 9.68 -45.32
C GLU A 318 -5.48 8.54 -45.83
N PRO A 319 -6.81 8.57 -45.57
CA PRO A 319 -7.72 7.48 -45.86
C PRO A 319 -7.73 7.18 -47.36
N VAL A 320 -7.06 6.09 -47.75
CA VAL A 320 -7.24 5.49 -49.06
C VAL A 320 -8.56 4.74 -48.99
N VAL A 321 -9.49 5.20 -49.84
CA VAL A 321 -10.76 4.55 -50.15
C VAL A 321 -10.54 3.05 -50.30
N GLU A 322 -11.02 2.25 -49.35
CA GLU A 322 -11.07 0.80 -49.53
C GLU A 322 -12.16 0.49 -50.57
N GLU A 323 -11.70 0.26 -51.80
CA GLU A 323 -12.49 -0.37 -52.84
C GLU A 323 -12.95 -1.78 -52.40
N PRO A 324 -14.14 -2.22 -52.83
CA PRO A 324 -14.76 -3.43 -52.31
C PRO A 324 -13.91 -4.68 -52.56
N VAL A 325 -13.81 -5.50 -51.51
CA VAL A 325 -13.22 -6.84 -51.52
C VAL A 325 -13.78 -7.64 -52.70
N ALA A 326 -12.89 -7.94 -53.62
CA ALA A 326 -13.21 -8.66 -54.83
C ALA A 326 -13.61 -10.10 -54.58
N GLN A 327 -14.87 -10.41 -54.84
CA GLN A 327 -15.30 -11.76 -55.16
C GLN A 327 -14.84 -12.07 -56.59
N VAL A 328 -14.21 -13.22 -56.80
CA VAL A 328 -13.73 -13.65 -58.13
C VAL A 328 -14.94 -13.94 -59.02
N GLU A 329 -15.37 -12.94 -59.79
CA GLU A 329 -16.41 -13.10 -60.81
C GLU A 329 -15.77 -13.50 -62.14
N SER A 330 -15.79 -14.80 -62.47
CA SER A 330 -15.39 -15.24 -63.81
C SER A 330 -16.53 -15.00 -64.80
N PHE A 331 -16.31 -14.17 -65.81
CA PHE A 331 -17.31 -13.91 -66.86
C PHE A 331 -17.24 -14.96 -67.99
N GLN A 332 -18.37 -15.21 -68.65
CA GLN A 332 -18.45 -16.15 -69.77
C GLN A 332 -17.88 -15.56 -71.07
N ASN A 333 -18.04 -14.25 -71.28
CA ASN A 333 -17.55 -13.52 -72.46
C ASN A 333 -17.47 -12.01 -72.16
N CYS A 334 -16.86 -11.26 -73.08
CA CYS A 334 -16.67 -9.82 -72.94
C CYS A 334 -17.96 -8.99 -72.90
N THR A 335 -19.07 -9.49 -73.47
CA THR A 335 -20.35 -8.77 -73.37
C THR A 335 -20.88 -8.79 -71.95
N ALA A 336 -20.79 -9.92 -71.26
CA ALA A 336 -21.18 -10.04 -69.86
C ALA A 336 -20.24 -9.23 -68.96
N LEU A 337 -18.93 -9.24 -69.24
CA LEU A 337 -17.95 -8.46 -68.48
C LEU A 337 -18.22 -6.96 -68.61
N ARG A 338 -18.45 -6.46 -69.84
CA ARG A 338 -18.72 -5.03 -70.08
C ARG A 338 -20.07 -4.54 -69.55
N ALA A 339 -21.01 -5.43 -69.23
CA ALA A 339 -22.23 -5.03 -68.56
C ALA A 339 -21.98 -4.54 -67.12
N VAL A 340 -20.90 -5.02 -66.49
CA VAL A 340 -20.47 -4.64 -65.13
C VAL A 340 -19.30 -3.65 -65.20
N TYR A 341 -18.34 -3.88 -66.10
CA TYR A 341 -17.13 -3.07 -66.32
C TYR A 341 -17.08 -2.57 -67.77
N PRO A 342 -17.80 -1.49 -68.12
CA PRO A 342 -17.99 -1.04 -69.52
C PRO A 342 -16.71 -0.83 -70.32
N ASP A 343 -15.63 -0.46 -69.63
CA ASP A 343 -14.33 -0.14 -70.22
C ASP A 343 -13.36 -1.33 -70.25
N GLY A 344 -13.79 -2.52 -69.82
CA GLY A 344 -12.92 -3.68 -69.63
C GLY A 344 -12.17 -3.63 -68.30
N VAL A 345 -11.27 -4.60 -68.07
CA VAL A 345 -10.53 -4.72 -66.80
C VAL A 345 -9.05 -5.09 -67.02
N PRO A 346 -8.09 -4.52 -66.28
CA PRO A 346 -6.66 -4.85 -66.40
C PRO A 346 -6.30 -6.20 -65.77
N ALA A 347 -5.12 -6.75 -66.07
CA ALA A 347 -4.66 -8.08 -65.61
C ALA A 347 -4.59 -8.28 -64.09
N GLY A 348 -4.51 -7.19 -63.31
CA GLY A 348 -4.58 -7.23 -61.85
C GLY A 348 -6.01 -7.28 -61.29
N HIS A 349 -7.02 -7.08 -62.14
CA HIS A 349 -8.40 -7.03 -61.71
C HIS A 349 -8.93 -8.46 -61.47
N PRO A 350 -9.69 -8.70 -60.39
CA PRO A 350 -10.24 -10.03 -60.04
C PRO A 350 -11.12 -10.66 -61.12
N ALA A 351 -11.77 -9.84 -61.94
CA ALA A 351 -12.58 -10.26 -63.09
C ALA A 351 -11.75 -10.53 -64.37
N TYR A 352 -10.44 -10.32 -64.34
CA TYR A 352 -9.56 -10.54 -65.49
C TYR A 352 -9.41 -12.03 -65.79
N ASP A 353 -9.48 -12.36 -67.07
CA ASP A 353 -9.18 -13.69 -67.57
C ASP A 353 -8.43 -13.54 -68.90
N SER A 354 -7.26 -14.16 -69.02
CA SER A 354 -6.42 -14.09 -70.23
C SER A 354 -7.14 -14.52 -71.52
N LYS A 355 -8.23 -15.30 -71.43
CA LYS A 355 -9.05 -15.66 -72.59
C LYS A 355 -9.81 -14.46 -73.20
N HIS A 356 -9.97 -13.40 -72.43
CA HIS A 356 -10.69 -12.18 -72.78
C HIS A 356 -9.77 -11.03 -73.24
N ASP A 357 -8.47 -11.20 -73.06
CA ASP A 357 -7.41 -10.29 -73.50
C ASP A 357 -6.88 -10.77 -74.85
N ARG A 358 -7.52 -10.28 -75.92
CA ARG A 358 -7.35 -10.83 -77.27
C ARG A 358 -6.00 -10.45 -77.86
N ASP A 359 -5.51 -9.26 -77.56
CA ASP A 359 -4.30 -8.65 -78.07
C ASP A 359 -3.12 -8.71 -77.09
N LYS A 360 -3.34 -9.23 -75.88
CA LYS A 360 -2.34 -9.60 -74.87
C LYS A 360 -1.57 -8.39 -74.35
N ASP A 361 -2.25 -7.27 -74.22
CA ASP A 361 -1.72 -6.05 -73.66
C ASP A 361 -1.88 -5.99 -72.13
N ASN A 362 -2.44 -7.06 -71.54
CA ASN A 362 -2.83 -7.18 -70.13
C ASN A 362 -4.11 -6.41 -69.80
N TYR A 363 -5.00 -6.23 -70.78
CA TYR A 363 -6.32 -5.63 -70.60
C TYR A 363 -7.43 -6.50 -71.22
N ALA A 364 -8.30 -7.04 -70.38
CA ALA A 364 -9.40 -7.90 -70.82
C ALA A 364 -10.61 -7.07 -71.26
N CYS A 365 -11.13 -7.39 -72.45
CA CYS A 365 -12.36 -6.80 -72.99
C CYS A 365 -12.37 -5.27 -73.05
N GLU A 366 -11.26 -4.62 -73.43
CA GLU A 366 -11.31 -3.22 -73.86
C GLU A 366 -12.08 -3.06 -75.19
N ASN A 367 -12.55 -1.84 -75.49
CA ASN A 367 -13.42 -1.57 -76.64
C ASN A 367 -12.70 -1.47 -77.98
#